data_AF-A0A962S8T7-F1
#
_entry.id   AF-A0A962S8T7-F1
#
_cell.length_a   1.000
_cell.length_b   1.000
_cell.length_c   1.000
_cell.angle_alpha   90.00
_cell.angle_beta   90.00
_cell.angle_gamma   90.00
#
_symmetry.space_group_name_H-M   'P 1'
#
loop_
_entity.id
_entity.type
_entity.pdbx_description
1 polymer ?
#
loop_
_entity_poly.entity_id
_entity_poly.type
_entity_poly.pdbx_seq_one_letter_code
_entity_poly.pdbx_strand_id
1 'polypeptide(L)'
;MEHFVKAAEILQTGEYQVLEQAYFNWHGAYAPEEDLNLLFARYMQFGVLPHWAEKFAINVISDFNSQIVVNPGFYSLSSFSPRVACAKKIPTFSIT
;
A
#
# COMPACT_ATOMS: atom_id res chain seq x y z
N MET A 1 6.03 3.81 -15.69
CA MET A 1 6.76 4.81 -14.86
C MET A 1 5.81 5.76 -14.13
N GLU A 2 4.88 6.44 -14.81
CA GLU A 2 4.04 7.49 -14.18
C GLU A 2 3.22 7.02 -12.97
N HIS A 3 2.71 5.79 -12.99
CA HIS A 3 1.85 5.28 -11.93
C HIS A 3 2.57 5.10 -10.58
N PHE A 4 3.87 4.77 -10.57
CA PHE A 4 4.60 4.48 -9.34
C PHE A 4 4.98 5.76 -8.59
N VAL A 5 5.47 6.76 -9.33
CA VAL A 5 5.74 8.10 -8.81
C VAL A 5 4.46 8.74 -8.24
N LYS A 6 3.35 8.63 -8.98
CA LYS A 6 2.06 9.15 -8.54
C LYS A 6 1.53 8.43 -7.30
N ALA A 7 1.72 7.12 -7.21
CA ALA A 7 1.36 6.35 -6.01
C ALA A 7 2.21 6.76 -4.79
N ALA A 8 3.52 6.98 -4.97
CA ALA A 8 4.40 7.46 -3.92
C ALA A 8 4.01 8.86 -3.42
N GLU A 9 3.69 9.77 -4.35
CA GLU A 9 3.19 11.12 -4.03
C GLU A 9 1.87 11.06 -3.22
N ILE A 10 0.91 10.23 -3.66
CA ILE A 10 -0.37 10.03 -2.97
C ILE A 10 -0.17 9.47 -1.55
N LEU A 11 0.73 8.49 -1.40
CA LEU A 11 1.02 7.86 -0.11
C LEU A 11 1.90 8.73 0.79
N GLN A 12 2.47 9.83 0.27
CA GLN A 12 3.49 10.65 0.95
C GLN A 12 4.69 9.83 1.45
N THR A 13 5.06 8.79 0.68
CA THR A 13 6.18 7.91 0.99
C THR A 13 7.19 7.91 -0.15
N GLY A 14 8.37 7.33 0.10
CA GLY A 14 9.36 7.12 -0.97
C GLY A 14 8.94 5.97 -1.89
N GLU A 15 9.38 6.01 -3.15
CA GLU A 15 9.14 4.92 -4.13
C GLU A 15 9.61 3.56 -3.62
N TYR A 16 10.71 3.53 -2.86
CA TYR A 16 11.22 2.32 -2.22
C TYR A 16 10.22 1.73 -1.22
N GLN A 17 9.59 2.56 -0.38
CA GLN A 17 8.59 2.10 0.59
C GLN A 17 7.31 1.59 -0.09
N VAL A 18 6.91 2.21 -1.20
CA VAL A 18 5.79 1.69 -2.01
C VAL A 18 6.11 0.31 -2.55
N LEU A 19 7.34 0.07 -2.98
CA LEU A 19 7.80 -1.24 -3.47
C LEU A 19 7.82 -2.29 -2.35
N GLU A 20 8.30 -1.94 -1.16
CA GLU A 20 8.27 -2.82 0.02
C GLU A 20 6.83 -3.25 0.38
N GLN A 21 5.91 -2.29 0.42
CA GLN A 21 4.50 -2.56 0.70
C GLN A 21 3.85 -3.39 -0.41
N ALA A 22 4.16 -3.11 -1.67
CA ALA A 22 3.67 -3.88 -2.80
C ALA A 22 4.17 -5.33 -2.73
N TYR A 23 5.43 -5.54 -2.36
CA TYR A 23 6.00 -6.87 -2.17
C TYR A 23 5.30 -7.61 -1.03
N PHE A 24 5.16 -6.97 0.13
CA PHE A 24 4.47 -7.54 1.28
C PHE A 24 3.03 -7.91 0.96
N ASN A 25 2.29 -7.04 0.26
CA ASN A 25 0.91 -7.29 -0.13
C ASN A 25 0.77 -8.46 -1.12
N TRP A 26 1.75 -8.66 -2.00
CA TRP A 26 1.72 -9.73 -3.00
C TRP A 26 2.21 -11.08 -2.47
N HIS A 27 3.34 -11.08 -1.77
CA HIS A 27 3.98 -12.30 -1.26
C HIS A 27 3.51 -12.70 0.15
N GLY A 28 2.88 -11.79 0.89
CA GLY A 28 2.47 -12.03 2.28
C GLY A 28 3.63 -12.12 3.28
N ALA A 29 4.84 -11.75 2.85
CA ALA A 29 6.06 -11.80 3.65
C ALA A 29 6.95 -10.59 3.36
N TYR A 30 7.80 -10.23 4.31
CA TYR A 30 8.83 -9.23 4.09
C TYR A 30 9.91 -9.79 3.18
N ALA A 31 10.29 -9.06 2.13
CA ALA A 31 11.43 -9.43 1.30
C ALA A 31 12.74 -9.19 2.08
N PRO A 32 13.79 -9.99 1.82
CA PRO A 32 15.13 -9.61 2.22
C PRO A 32 15.53 -8.30 1.53
N GLU A 33 16.14 -7.40 2.29
CA GLU A 33 16.48 -6.04 1.87
C GLU A 33 17.39 -6.03 0.63
N GLU A 34 18.28 -7.03 0.50
CA GLU A 34 19.20 -7.16 -0.63
C GLU A 34 18.47 -7.38 -1.97
N ASP A 35 17.44 -8.24 -1.98
CA ASP A 35 16.64 -8.51 -3.18
C ASP A 35 15.77 -7.31 -3.56
N LEU A 36 15.20 -6.63 -2.55
CA LEU A 36 14.44 -5.40 -2.75
C LEU A 36 15.30 -4.28 -3.33
N ASN A 37 16.51 -4.10 -2.79
CA ASN A 37 17.46 -3.12 -3.29
C ASN A 37 17.91 -3.41 -4.73
N LEU A 38 18.18 -4.68 -5.05
CA LEU A 38 18.50 -5.09 -6.43
C LEU A 38 17.35 -4.83 -7.40
N LEU A 39 16.12 -5.13 -6.97
CA LEU A 39 14.92 -4.88 -7.76
C LEU A 39 14.68 -3.38 -7.95
N PHE A 40 14.87 -2.58 -6.90
CA PHE A 40 14.76 -1.13 -6.94
C PHE A 40 15.84 -0.49 -7.81
N ALA A 41 17.09 -0.95 -7.72
CA ALA A 41 18.18 -0.48 -8.56
C ALA A 41 17.90 -0.79 -10.05
N ARG A 42 17.40 -1.99 -10.36
CA ARG A 42 16.97 -2.36 -11.72
C ARG A 42 15.81 -1.48 -12.19
N TYR A 43 14.86 -1.19 -11.33
CA TYR A 43 13.78 -0.26 -11.62
C TYR A 43 14.31 1.14 -11.94
N MET A 44 15.22 1.69 -11.14
CA MET A 44 15.82 3.00 -11.39
C MET A 44 16.64 3.03 -12.69
N GLN A 45 17.30 1.93 -13.04
CA GLN A 45 18.16 1.83 -14.23
C GLN A 45 17.37 1.63 -15.53
N PHE A 46 16.32 0.80 -15.50
CA PHE A 46 15.60 0.37 -16.72
C PHE A 46 14.15 0.86 -16.78
N GLY A 47 13.60 1.40 -15.69
CA GLY A 47 12.19 1.80 -15.60
C GLY A 47 11.20 0.63 -15.64
N VAL A 48 11.69 -0.60 -15.48
CA VAL A 48 10.87 -1.81 -15.56
C VAL A 48 10.53 -2.28 -14.15
N LEU A 49 9.23 -2.31 -13.85
CA LEU A 49 8.68 -2.88 -12.63
C LEU A 49 8.09 -4.26 -12.91
N PRO A 50 8.13 -5.18 -11.94
CA PRO A 50 7.35 -6.41 -12.05
C PRO A 50 5.84 -6.11 -11.99
N HIS A 51 5.05 -6.94 -12.68
CA HIS A 51 3.60 -6.74 -12.82
C HIS A 51 2.85 -6.58 -11.49
N TRP A 52 3.29 -7.22 -10.41
CA TRP A 52 2.65 -7.08 -9.10
C TRP A 52 2.82 -5.66 -8.53
N ALA A 53 3.98 -5.02 -8.73
CA ALA A 53 4.24 -3.66 -8.28
C ALA A 53 3.42 -2.65 -9.08
N GLU A 54 3.31 -2.86 -10.38
CA GLU A 54 2.47 -2.05 -11.26
C GLU A 54 0.99 -2.14 -10.88
N LYS A 55 0.47 -3.35 -10.64
CA LYS A 55 -0.91 -3.54 -10.17
C LYS A 55 -1.15 -2.89 -8.80
N PHE A 56 -0.17 -2.92 -7.91
CA PHE A 56 -0.28 -2.25 -6.62
C PHE A 56 -0.43 -0.74 -6.80
N ALA A 57 0.42 -0.10 -7.62
CA ALA A 57 0.32 1.33 -7.89
C ALA A 57 -1.01 1.72 -8.54
N ILE A 58 -1.52 0.91 -9.48
CA ILE A 58 -2.84 1.12 -10.10
C ILE A 58 -3.94 1.03 -9.03
N ASN A 59 -3.89 0.04 -8.13
CA ASN A 59 -4.86 -0.11 -7.06
C ASN A 59 -4.83 1.08 -6.10
N VAL A 60 -3.66 1.57 -5.71
CA VAL A 60 -3.52 2.76 -4.85
C VAL A 60 -4.15 3.99 -5.50
N ILE A 61 -3.85 4.22 -6.79
CA ILE A 61 -4.44 5.33 -7.54
C ILE A 61 -5.96 5.17 -7.67
N SER A 62 -6.44 3.96 -7.94
CA SER A 62 -7.87 3.67 -8.06
C SER A 62 -8.60 3.87 -6.73
N ASP A 63 -8.00 3.44 -5.62
CA ASP A 63 -8.56 3.60 -4.28
C ASP A 63 -8.61 5.09 -3.91
N PHE A 64 -7.54 5.83 -4.15
CA PHE A 64 -7.50 7.28 -3.94
C PHE A 64 -8.55 8.03 -4.77
N ASN A 65 -8.69 7.71 -6.07
CA ASN A 65 -9.75 8.29 -6.89
C ASN A 65 -11.15 7.90 -6.38
N SER A 66 -11.33 6.68 -5.88
CA SER A 66 -12.59 6.25 -5.29
C SER A 66 -12.89 7.01 -4.00
N GLN A 67 -11.87 7.29 -3.17
CA GLN A 67 -11.96 8.15 -1.98
C GLN A 67 -12.35 9.60 -2.34
N ILE A 68 -11.91 10.10 -3.49
CA ILE A 68 -12.33 11.42 -3.99
C ILE A 68 -13.78 11.38 -4.50
N VAL A 69 -14.18 10.32 -5.21
CA VAL A 69 -15.56 10.17 -5.75
C VAL A 69 -16.58 9.97 -4.63
N VAL A 70 -16.20 9.40 -3.48
CA VAL A 70 -17.03 9.36 -2.26
C VAL A 70 -17.10 10.72 -1.54
N ASN A 71 -16.76 11.83 -2.19
CA ASN A 71 -17.10 13.15 -1.66
C ASN A 71 -17.62 14.11 -2.73
N PRO A 72 -18.89 13.98 -3.17
CA PRO A 72 -19.61 15.08 -3.80
C PRO A 72 -20.33 16.00 -2.79
N GLY A 73 -20.18 15.74 -1.48
CA GLY A 73 -20.83 16.47 -0.41
C GLY A 73 -21.35 15.52 0.67
N PHE A 74 -20.94 15.76 1.92
CA PHE A 74 -21.59 15.30 3.15
C PHE A 74 -22.66 14.20 2.98
N TYR A 75 -22.31 12.94 3.17
CA TYR A 75 -23.29 12.03 3.79
C TYR A 75 -23.25 12.31 5.28
N SER A 76 -24.38 12.82 5.75
CA SER A 76 -24.69 13.04 7.15
C SER A 76 -24.29 11.85 8.04
N LEU A 77 -23.82 12.17 9.25
CA LEU A 77 -23.58 11.29 10.39
C LEU A 77 -24.82 10.42 10.70
N SER A 78 -24.96 9.26 10.07
CA SER A 78 -25.92 8.21 10.48
C SER A 78 -25.86 6.99 9.54
N SER A 79 -24.76 6.26 9.56
CA SER A 79 -24.81 4.83 9.24
C SER A 79 -23.77 4.08 10.06
N PHE A 80 -24.07 3.98 11.36
CA PHE A 80 -23.58 2.89 12.17
C PHE A 80 -23.82 1.56 11.42
N SER A 81 -22.76 0.89 11.07
CA SER A 81 -22.73 -0.57 11.03
C SER A 81 -21.36 -1.01 11.53
N PRO A 82 -21.25 -1.42 12.80
CA PRO A 82 -20.02 -2.00 13.31
C PRO A 82 -19.85 -3.33 12.57
N ARG A 83 -18.90 -3.40 11.62
CA ARG A 83 -18.44 -4.69 11.15
C ARG A 83 -17.65 -5.32 12.28
N VAL A 84 -18.38 -6.14 13.04
CA VAL A 84 -17.86 -7.10 13.99
C VAL A 84 -16.76 -7.95 13.35
N ALA A 85 -15.72 -8.18 14.15
CA ALA A 85 -14.72 -9.25 14.11
C ALA A 85 -13.56 -9.16 13.10
N CYS A 86 -12.42 -8.69 13.61
CA CYS A 86 -11.33 -9.63 13.88
C CYS A 86 -10.45 -9.08 15.02
N ALA A 87 -10.64 -9.60 16.23
CA ALA A 87 -9.79 -9.27 17.37
C ALA A 87 -8.38 -9.81 17.13
N LYS A 88 -7.46 -8.97 16.64
CA LYS A 88 -6.03 -9.26 16.70
C LYS A 88 -5.64 -9.18 18.19
N LYS A 89 -5.52 -10.34 18.85
CA LYS A 89 -5.04 -10.42 20.23
C LYS A 89 -3.68 -9.74 20.29
N ILE A 90 -3.65 -8.59 20.95
CA ILE A 90 -2.41 -7.97 21.41
C ILE A 90 -1.87 -8.92 22.48
N PRO A 91 -0.66 -9.48 22.37
CA PRO A 91 -0.11 -10.29 23.44
C PRO A 91 0.15 -9.37 24.64
N THR A 92 -0.71 -9.47 25.66
CA THR A 92 -0.46 -8.90 26.98
C THR A 92 0.73 -9.62 27.58
N PHE A 93 1.89 -8.96 27.62
CA PHE A 93 3.01 -9.42 28.43
C PHE A 93 2.76 -8.98 29.88
N SER A 94 2.31 -9.91 30.72
CA SER A 94 2.27 -9.69 32.18
C SER A 94 3.59 -10.16 32.78
N ILE A 95 4.21 -9.25 33.51
CA ILE A 95 5.48 -9.36 34.21
C ILE A 95 5.23 -10.18 35.48
N THR A 96 6.11 -11.16 35.79
CA THR A 96 6.25 -11.77 37.13
C THR A 96 7.61 -11.39 37.68
#